data_AF-A0A6N8JDP7-F1
#
_entry.id   AF-A0A6N8JDP7-F1
#
_cell.length_a   1.000
_cell.length_b   1.000
_cell.length_c   1.000
_cell.angle_alpha   90.00
_cell.angle_beta   90.00
_cell.angle_gamma   90.00
#
_symmetry.space_group_name_H-M   'P 1'
#
loop_
_entity.id
_entity.type
_entity.pdbx_description
1 polymer ?
#
loop_
_entity_poly.entity_id
_entity_poly.type
_entity_poly.pdbx_seq_one_letter_code
_entity_poly.pdbx_strand_id
1 'polypeptide(L)'
;MDFDYYMPFLKEKFGHLIEKYHLEFIAPPNEYEAVLANEHVKIRMFIFSREDGMGIFVTDLKNNKGDHLLNMMSKMGKNSREEFKKAEALGLMNHEADDKGVKRIIAGAAFLLEEYGDKILKGDFSEVEG
;
A
#
# COMPACT_ATOMS: atom_id res chain seq x y z
N MET A 1 -0.91 -19.25 -6.72
CA MET A 1 -1.92 -18.22 -7.00
C MET A 1 -1.12 -16.99 -7.33
N ASP A 2 -1.25 -16.54 -8.55
CA ASP A 2 -0.34 -15.58 -9.13
C ASP A 2 -0.79 -14.18 -8.73
N PHE A 3 0.16 -13.28 -8.50
CA PHE A 3 -0.10 -11.91 -8.12
C PHE A 3 -1.02 -11.20 -9.14
N ASP A 4 -0.97 -11.64 -10.40
CA ASP A 4 -1.84 -11.20 -11.50
C ASP A 4 -3.34 -11.30 -11.20
N TYR A 5 -3.76 -12.24 -10.35
CA TYR A 5 -5.14 -12.34 -9.90
C TYR A 5 -5.62 -11.06 -9.19
N TYR A 6 -4.74 -10.38 -8.47
CA TYR A 6 -5.05 -9.17 -7.70
C TYR A 6 -4.86 -7.87 -8.49
N MET A 7 -4.29 -7.93 -9.70
CA MET A 7 -3.93 -6.76 -10.50
C MET A 7 -5.09 -5.83 -10.85
N PRO A 8 -6.28 -6.31 -11.29
CA PRO A 8 -7.42 -5.43 -11.54
C PRO A 8 -7.87 -4.69 -10.27
N PHE A 9 -7.88 -5.39 -9.14
CA PHE A 9 -8.30 -4.82 -7.86
C PHE A 9 -7.29 -3.80 -7.32
N LEU A 10 -5.99 -4.06 -7.50
CA LEU A 10 -4.94 -3.09 -7.19
C LEU A 10 -5.10 -1.79 -7.99
N LYS A 11 -5.33 -1.90 -9.31
CA LYS A 11 -5.54 -0.72 -10.17
C LYS A 11 -6.79 0.06 -9.75
N GLU A 12 -7.86 -0.64 -9.38
CA GLU A 12 -9.07 0.01 -8.88
C GLU A 12 -8.80 0.78 -7.57
N LYS A 13 -8.19 0.14 -6.56
CA LYS A 13 -8.00 0.76 -5.24
C LYS A 13 -6.96 1.85 -5.22
N PHE A 14 -5.90 1.73 -6.01
CA PHE A 14 -4.85 2.74 -6.10
C PHE A 14 -5.11 3.78 -7.20
N GLY A 15 -6.20 3.68 -7.97
CA GLY A 15 -6.48 4.54 -9.13
C GLY A 15 -6.40 6.03 -8.81
N HIS A 16 -7.04 6.48 -7.73
CA HIS A 16 -6.98 7.88 -7.31
C HIS A 16 -5.57 8.32 -6.90
N LEU A 17 -4.82 7.47 -6.18
CA LEU A 17 -3.44 7.75 -5.79
C LEU A 17 -2.50 7.81 -7.01
N ILE A 18 -2.71 6.91 -7.98
CA ILE A 18 -1.99 6.88 -9.26
C ILE A 18 -2.15 8.21 -9.99
N GLU A 19 -3.38 8.70 -10.12
CA GLU A 19 -3.68 9.95 -10.81
C GLU A 19 -3.14 11.17 -10.03
N LYS A 20 -3.42 11.22 -8.72
CA LYS A 20 -3.08 12.37 -7.87
C LYS A 20 -1.59 12.57 -7.68
N TYR A 21 -0.82 11.49 -7.56
CA TYR A 21 0.62 11.53 -7.27
C TYR A 21 1.49 11.08 -8.44
N HIS A 22 0.89 10.91 -9.63
CA HIS A 22 1.55 10.48 -10.86
C HIS A 22 2.36 9.19 -10.67
N LEU A 23 1.78 8.19 -9.99
CA LEU A 23 2.44 6.90 -9.77
C LEU A 23 2.32 6.03 -11.01
N GLU A 24 3.43 5.49 -11.47
CA GLU A 24 3.46 4.48 -12.53
C GLU A 24 3.26 3.09 -11.93
N PHE A 25 2.32 2.34 -12.52
CA PHE A 25 2.10 0.93 -12.16
C PHE A 25 3.04 0.03 -12.96
N ILE A 26 3.95 -0.64 -12.24
CA ILE A 26 4.94 -1.56 -12.81
C ILE A 26 4.67 -2.94 -12.24
N ALA A 27 4.25 -3.88 -13.09
CA ALA A 27 4.16 -5.29 -12.76
C ALA A 27 5.32 -6.02 -13.46
N PRO A 28 6.39 -6.41 -12.73
CA PRO A 28 7.46 -7.20 -13.31
C PRO A 28 6.92 -8.54 -13.82
N PRO A 29 7.58 -9.20 -14.78
CA PRO A 29 7.18 -10.54 -15.25
C PRO A 29 7.18 -11.63 -14.17
N ASN A 30 7.73 -11.34 -12.98
CA ASN A 30 7.85 -12.28 -11.87
C ASN A 30 6.59 -12.22 -10.99
N GLU A 31 5.89 -13.34 -10.90
CA GLU A 31 4.48 -13.54 -10.48
C GLU A 31 4.11 -13.18 -9.02
N TYR A 32 4.95 -12.47 -8.26
CA TYR A 32 4.75 -12.29 -6.80
C TYR A 32 4.73 -10.85 -6.31
N GLU A 33 4.97 -9.85 -7.17
CA GLU A 33 4.91 -8.45 -6.77
C GLU A 33 4.37 -7.50 -7.83
N ALA A 34 3.84 -6.36 -7.37
CA ALA A 34 3.66 -5.15 -8.16
C ALA A 34 4.32 -3.97 -7.47
N VAL A 35 4.58 -2.94 -8.26
CA VAL A 35 5.20 -1.70 -7.83
C VAL A 35 4.36 -0.51 -8.31
N LEU A 36 4.17 0.45 -7.41
CA LEU A 36 3.75 1.81 -7.76
C LEU A 36 4.94 2.74 -7.49
N ALA A 37 5.33 3.58 -8.45
CA ALA A 37 6.47 4.47 -8.24
C ALA A 37 6.30 5.82 -8.95
N ASN A 38 6.86 6.87 -8.36
CA ASN A 38 7.13 8.14 -9.04
C ASN A 38 8.60 8.53 -8.79
N GLU A 39 8.97 9.78 -9.06
CA GLU A 39 10.33 10.27 -8.84
C GLU A 39 10.77 10.33 -7.36
N HIS A 40 9.81 10.28 -6.41
CA HIS A 40 10.05 10.42 -4.98
C HIS A 40 9.97 9.09 -4.22
N VAL A 41 8.99 8.26 -4.57
CA VAL A 41 8.62 7.09 -3.78
C VAL A 41 8.48 5.85 -4.64
N LYS A 42 8.82 4.69 -4.05
CA LYS A 42 8.50 3.37 -4.59
C LYS A 42 7.73 2.56 -3.56
N ILE A 43 6.52 2.13 -3.91
CA ILE A 43 5.64 1.28 -3.11
C ILE A 43 5.67 -0.12 -3.71
N ARG A 44 6.26 -1.06 -3.00
CA ARG A 44 6.30 -2.48 -3.36
C ARG A 44 5.19 -3.23 -2.65
N MET A 45 4.48 -4.03 -3.42
CA MET A 45 3.31 -4.80 -3.03
C MET A 45 3.58 -6.24 -3.38
N PHE A 46 3.71 -7.14 -2.42
CA PHE A 46 4.14 -8.51 -2.68
C PHE A 46 3.39 -9.52 -1.82
N ILE A 47 3.11 -10.69 -2.38
CA ILE A 47 2.46 -11.80 -1.67
C ILE A 47 3.51 -12.74 -1.09
N PHE A 48 3.23 -13.27 0.10
CA PHE A 48 4.11 -14.28 0.70
C PHE A 48 3.74 -15.67 0.18
N SER A 49 4.74 -16.44 -0.26
CA SER A 49 4.51 -17.79 -0.78
C SER A 49 4.21 -18.82 0.33
N ARG A 50 4.61 -18.54 1.57
CA ARG A 50 4.47 -19.44 2.73
C ARG A 50 3.49 -18.97 3.79
N GLU A 51 3.08 -17.70 3.75
CA GLU A 51 2.14 -17.10 4.70
C GLU A 51 0.94 -16.57 3.92
N ASP A 52 -0.26 -16.78 4.44
CA ASP A 52 -1.45 -16.16 3.86
C ASP A 52 -1.40 -14.65 4.15
N GLY A 53 -1.07 -13.87 3.13
CA GLY A 53 -1.04 -12.42 3.26
C GLY A 53 -0.21 -11.70 2.21
N MET A 54 -0.13 -10.39 2.40
CA MET A 54 0.54 -9.45 1.51
C MET A 54 1.33 -8.42 2.31
N GLY A 55 2.55 -8.14 1.86
CA GLY A 55 3.41 -7.10 2.39
C GLY A 55 3.36 -5.84 1.51
N ILE A 56 3.42 -4.67 2.16
CA ILE A 56 3.49 -3.38 1.50
C ILE A 56 4.65 -2.60 2.10
N PHE A 57 5.62 -2.27 1.25
CA PHE A 57 6.88 -1.64 1.63
C PHE A 57 7.06 -0.36 0.84
N VAL A 58 7.29 0.76 1.53
CA VAL A 58 7.42 2.08 0.92
C VAL A 58 8.87 2.54 1.05
N THR A 59 9.45 2.96 -0.06
CA THR A 59 10.85 3.38 -0.16
C THR A 59 10.93 4.84 -0.58
N ASP A 60 11.63 5.65 0.21
CA ASP A 60 12.15 6.96 -0.16
C ASP A 60 13.31 6.77 -1.15
N LEU A 61 13.11 7.18 -2.39
CA LEU A 61 14.11 7.02 -3.45
C LEU A 61 15.29 7.98 -3.29
N LYS A 62 15.09 9.13 -2.65
CA LYS A 62 16.14 10.13 -2.45
C LYS A 62 17.16 9.65 -1.42
N ASN A 63 16.69 9.10 -0.32
CA ASN A 63 17.54 8.64 0.79
C ASN A 63 17.83 7.13 0.76
N ASN A 64 17.21 6.38 -0.17
CA ASN A 64 17.30 4.93 -0.31
C ASN A 64 16.99 4.19 1.01
N LYS A 65 15.94 4.66 1.70
CA LYS A 65 15.43 4.06 2.94
C LYS A 65 13.99 3.65 2.71
N GLY A 66 13.54 2.64 3.42
CA GLY A 66 12.15 2.24 3.36
C GLY A 66 11.74 1.42 4.56
N ASP A 67 10.44 1.29 4.74
CA ASP A 67 9.85 0.51 5.81
C ASP A 67 8.50 -0.07 5.36
N HIS A 68 7.97 -1.02 6.13
CA HIS A 68 6.62 -1.51 5.93
C HIS A 68 5.61 -0.41 6.24
N LEU A 69 4.55 -0.29 5.41
CA LEU A 69 3.51 0.73 5.59
C LEU A 69 2.97 0.76 7.02
N LEU A 70 2.71 -0.43 7.61
CA LEU A 70 2.19 -0.51 8.98
C LEU A 70 3.16 0.02 10.04
N ASN A 71 4.48 -0.16 9.84
CA ASN A 71 5.49 0.38 10.73
C ASN A 71 5.56 1.91 10.59
N MET A 72 5.48 2.42 9.35
CA MET A 72 5.43 3.86 9.08
C MET A 72 4.23 4.51 9.77
N MET A 73 3.04 3.91 9.66
CA MET A 73 1.86 4.38 10.38
C MET A 73 2.11 4.44 11.90
N SER A 74 2.74 3.41 12.47
CA SER A 74 3.08 3.40 13.90
C SER A 74 4.02 4.55 14.27
N LYS A 75 5.02 4.85 13.44
CA LYS A 75 5.96 5.97 13.65
C LYS A 75 5.26 7.34 13.58
N MET A 76 4.24 7.46 12.73
CA MET A 76 3.35 8.62 12.67
C MET A 76 2.35 8.70 13.84
N GLY A 77 2.43 7.79 14.81
CA GLY A 77 1.51 7.72 15.94
C GLY A 77 0.10 7.25 15.57
N LYS A 78 -0.05 6.53 14.45
CA LYS A 78 -1.33 5.99 13.98
C LYS A 78 -1.42 4.50 14.25
N ASN A 79 -2.50 4.08 14.90
CA ASN A 79 -2.79 2.66 15.08
C ASN A 79 -3.53 2.13 13.85
N SER A 80 -2.79 1.56 12.89
CA SER A 80 -3.33 1.01 11.64
C SER A 80 -4.50 0.05 11.85
N ARG A 81 -4.50 -0.73 12.94
CA ARG A 81 -5.58 -1.68 13.23
C ARG A 81 -6.88 -0.97 13.61
N GLU A 82 -6.80 0.12 14.36
CA GLU A 82 -7.98 0.92 14.72
C GLU A 82 -8.49 1.71 13.52
N GLU A 83 -7.61 2.31 12.73
CA GLU A 83 -8.00 3.03 11.51
C GLU A 83 -8.67 2.09 10.51
N PHE A 84 -8.17 0.85 10.36
CA PHE A 84 -8.88 -0.16 9.59
C PHE A 84 -10.26 -0.47 10.13
N LYS A 85 -10.40 -0.76 11.42
CA LYS A 85 -11.73 -1.06 11.99
C LYS A 85 -12.72 0.09 11.78
N LYS A 86 -12.27 1.33 11.92
CA LYS A 86 -13.11 2.52 11.67
C LYS A 86 -13.53 2.60 10.21
N ALA A 87 -12.59 2.48 9.28
CA ALA A 87 -12.88 2.53 7.85
C ALA A 87 -13.82 1.39 7.40
N GLU A 88 -13.66 0.19 7.98
CA GLU A 88 -14.57 -0.94 7.77
C GLU A 88 -15.98 -0.65 8.28
N ALA A 89 -16.10 -0.14 9.51
CA ALA A 89 -17.38 0.19 10.12
C ALA A 89 -18.13 1.32 9.39
N LEU A 90 -17.39 2.23 8.75
CA LEU A 90 -17.92 3.34 7.95
C LEU A 90 -18.18 2.94 6.49
N GLY A 91 -17.87 1.70 6.08
CA GLY A 91 -18.04 1.25 4.70
C GLY A 91 -17.08 1.93 3.70
N LEU A 92 -16.00 2.55 4.18
CA LEU A 92 -15.00 3.23 3.34
C LEU A 92 -14.07 2.25 2.65
N MET A 93 -13.97 1.02 3.15
CA MET A 93 -13.24 -0.07 2.51
C MET A 93 -14.19 -1.00 1.77
N ASN A 94 -14.39 -0.77 0.48
CA ASN A 94 -15.10 -1.72 -0.36
C ASN A 94 -14.13 -2.83 -0.81
N HIS A 95 -14.26 -4.03 -0.25
CA HIS A 95 -13.50 -5.20 -0.69
C HIS A 95 -14.41 -6.43 -0.80
N GLU A 96 -14.20 -7.20 -1.85
CA GLU A 96 -14.77 -8.55 -1.94
C GLU A 96 -13.95 -9.48 -1.05
N ALA A 97 -14.64 -10.38 -0.34
CA ALA A 97 -13.96 -11.41 0.42
C ALA A 97 -13.11 -12.28 -0.53
N ASP A 98 -11.85 -12.50 -0.15
CA ASP A 98 -10.97 -13.49 -0.75
C ASP A 98 -10.44 -14.44 0.32
N ASP A 99 -10.13 -15.67 -0.07
CA ASP A 99 -9.79 -16.76 0.86
C ASP A 99 -8.64 -16.42 1.81
N LYS A 100 -7.77 -15.47 1.42
CA LYS A 100 -6.56 -15.09 2.16
C LYS A 100 -6.61 -13.69 2.75
N GLY A 101 -7.72 -12.96 2.58
CA GLY A 101 -7.84 -11.57 3.03
C GLY A 101 -6.87 -10.59 2.37
N VAL A 102 -6.29 -10.93 1.21
CA VAL A 102 -5.36 -10.06 0.48
C VAL A 102 -6.08 -8.84 -0.09
N LYS A 103 -7.31 -8.99 -0.61
CA LYS A 103 -8.11 -7.85 -1.08
C LYS A 103 -8.40 -6.88 0.06
N ARG A 104 -8.62 -7.39 1.27
CA ARG A 104 -8.78 -6.56 2.47
C ARG A 104 -7.51 -5.76 2.77
N ILE A 105 -6.33 -6.38 2.69
CA ILE A 105 -5.04 -5.69 2.90
C ILE A 105 -4.82 -4.61 1.83
N ILE A 106 -5.11 -4.91 0.57
CA ILE A 106 -5.00 -3.96 -0.55
C ILE A 106 -5.89 -2.74 -0.33
N ALA A 107 -7.19 -2.95 -0.06
CA ALA A 107 -8.13 -1.87 0.18
C ALA A 107 -7.72 -1.02 1.39
N GLY A 108 -7.25 -1.68 2.45
CA GLY A 108 -6.73 -1.00 3.60
C GLY A 108 -5.51 -0.12 3.30
N ALA A 109 -4.53 -0.65 2.59
CA ALA A 109 -3.33 0.11 2.30
C ALA A 109 -3.58 1.33 1.43
N ALA A 110 -4.46 1.20 0.44
CA ALA A 110 -4.91 2.33 -0.38
C ALA A 110 -5.53 3.42 0.51
N PHE A 111 -6.44 3.05 1.41
CA PHE A 111 -7.05 3.98 2.36
C PHE A 111 -6.02 4.69 3.26
N LEU A 112 -5.10 3.94 3.88
CA LEU A 112 -4.08 4.54 4.77
C LEU A 112 -3.17 5.52 4.03
N LEU A 113 -2.77 5.17 2.80
CA LEU A 113 -1.96 6.04 1.96
C LEU A 113 -2.73 7.27 1.49
N GLU A 114 -4.03 7.16 1.27
CA GLU A 114 -4.89 8.29 0.93
C GLU A 114 -5.11 9.25 2.11
N GLU A 115 -5.38 8.72 3.30
CA GLU A 115 -5.65 9.52 4.50
C GLU A 115 -4.38 10.12 5.10
N TYR A 116 -3.27 9.39 5.07
CA TYR A 116 -2.07 9.75 5.84
C TYR A 116 -0.80 9.79 5.00
N GLY A 117 -0.81 9.28 3.77
CA GLY A 117 0.38 9.14 2.94
C GLY A 117 0.78 10.40 2.17
N ASP A 118 0.03 11.51 2.22
CA ASP A 118 0.25 12.66 1.32
C ASP A 118 1.70 13.18 1.32
N LYS A 119 2.30 13.35 2.51
CA LYS A 119 3.70 13.78 2.64
C LYS A 119 4.67 12.75 2.07
N ILE A 120 4.51 11.49 2.45
CA ILE A 120 5.34 10.36 2.01
C ILE A 120 5.31 10.22 0.47
N LEU A 121 4.12 10.31 -0.13
CA LEU A 121 3.92 10.19 -1.57
C LEU A 121 4.51 11.37 -2.37
N LYS A 122 4.74 12.51 -1.69
CA LYS A 122 5.44 13.70 -2.20
C LYS A 122 6.93 13.73 -1.81
N GLY A 123 7.46 12.68 -1.18
CA GLY A 123 8.87 12.58 -0.82
C GLY A 123 9.27 13.20 0.52
N ASP A 124 8.31 13.59 1.36
CA ASP A 124 8.58 14.05 2.73
C ASP A 124 8.37 12.91 3.73
N PHE A 125 9.49 12.35 4.22
CA PHE A 125 9.55 11.25 5.18
C PHE A 125 9.87 11.71 6.62
N SER A 126 9.80 13.01 6.91
CA SER A 126 10.19 13.57 8.22
C SER A 126 9.43 12.97 9.42
N GLU A 127 8.19 12.54 9.21
CA GLU A 127 7.35 11.94 10.26
C GLU A 127 7.61 10.44 10.52
N VAL A 128 8.41 9.79 9.68
CA VAL A 128 8.67 8.33 9.72
C VAL A 128 10.15 7.96 9.83
N GLU A 129 11.03 8.96 9.85
CA GLU A 129 12.49 8.82 10.07
C GLU A 129 12.93 9.15 11.51
N GLY A 130 11.98 9.32 12.44
CA GLY A 130 12.23 9.57 13.86
C GLY A 130 12.92 8.41 14.60
#